data_AF-A0A6A5TSW1-F1
#
_entry.id   AF-A0A6A5TSW1-F1
#
_cell.length_a   1.000
_cell.length_b   1.000
_cell.length_c   1.000
_cell.angle_alpha   90.00
_cell.angle_beta   90.00
_cell.angle_gamma   90.00
#
_symmetry.space_group_name_H-M   'P 1'
#
loop_
_entity.id
_entity.type
_entity.pdbx_description
1 polymer ?
#
loop_
_entity_poly.entity_id
_entity_poly.type
_entity_poly.pdbx_seq_one_letter_code
_entity_poly.pdbx_strand_id
1 'polypeptide(L)'
;MNLHVSLDTIARFSGKYGEEEARNAYTHLQPWSQTKAARTAVWHGGQLLCAARRIPPFQIRGQDAFMVYHATMVLWAYSMMMKARARRTGTATPIRGPSEAAIPNSSTEPLFLDDLSFKTQHGIDAFILMNAGRPCLHIMSHFRNCAATTDNTRQSSVRTQAICDLRSPSHIMKAGVALLEAAHPGVERRNGPPLLRALCGLMEELGSL
;
A
#
# COMPACT_ATOMS: atom_id res chain seq x y z
N MET A 1 -1.53 -18.65 5.22
CA MET A 1 -0.68 -17.98 4.21
C MET A 1 0.62 -17.59 4.87
N ASN A 2 1.76 -17.83 4.21
CA ASN A 2 3.05 -17.29 4.63
C ASN A 2 3.33 -16.09 3.71
N LEU A 3 3.60 -14.90 4.26
CA LEU A 3 3.79 -13.66 3.49
C LEU A 3 5.06 -13.66 2.64
N HIS A 4 5.81 -14.78 2.55
CA HIS A 4 7.06 -14.91 1.78
C HIS A 4 8.14 -13.87 2.15
N VAL A 5 8.03 -13.31 3.36
CA VAL A 5 8.99 -12.39 3.98
C VAL A 5 8.92 -12.51 5.50
N SER A 6 10.06 -12.34 6.16
CA SER A 6 10.11 -12.25 7.62
C SER A 6 9.52 -10.92 8.08
N LEU A 7 8.43 -10.97 8.84
CA LEU A 7 7.84 -9.77 9.44
C LEU A 7 8.80 -9.08 10.42
N ASP A 8 9.71 -9.83 11.05
CA ASP A 8 10.75 -9.26 11.91
C ASP A 8 11.74 -8.42 11.10
N THR A 9 12.12 -8.87 9.91
CA THR A 9 12.98 -8.07 9.00
C THR A 9 12.29 -6.78 8.56
N ILE A 10 10.99 -6.82 8.29
CA ILE A 10 10.20 -5.62 7.96
C ILE A 10 10.13 -4.66 9.15
N ALA A 11 9.95 -5.19 10.37
CA ALA A 11 9.92 -4.38 11.60
C ALA A 11 11.30 -3.78 11.95
N ARG A 12 12.40 -4.52 11.73
CA ARG A 12 13.77 -3.97 11.84
C ARG A 12 13.97 -2.85 10.83
N PHE A 13 13.55 -3.05 9.59
CA PHE A 13 13.64 -2.04 8.54
C PHE A 13 12.87 -0.75 8.87
N SER A 14 11.73 -0.85 9.57
CA SER A 14 10.99 0.32 10.03
C SER A 14 11.62 1.05 11.24
N GLY A 15 12.82 0.65 11.66
CA GLY A 15 13.57 1.30 12.74
C GLY A 15 13.21 0.82 14.15
N LYS A 16 12.44 -0.27 14.31
CA LYS A 16 12.00 -0.76 15.64
C LYS A 16 13.17 -1.01 16.61
N TYR A 17 14.33 -1.41 16.09
CA TYR A 17 15.52 -1.75 16.89
C TYR A 17 16.69 -0.79 16.62
N GLY A 18 16.42 0.42 16.12
CA GLY A 18 17.44 1.42 15.82
C GLY A 18 17.96 1.38 14.38
N GLU A 19 18.87 2.31 14.08
CA GLU A 19 19.33 2.57 12.72
C GLU A 19 20.23 1.45 12.17
N GLU A 20 21.10 0.88 13.00
CA GLU A 20 22.00 -0.20 12.60
C GLU A 20 21.21 -1.44 12.15
N GLU A 21 20.19 -1.82 12.90
CA GLU A 21 19.30 -2.92 12.55
C GLU A 21 18.45 -2.62 11.30
N ALA A 22 18.01 -1.37 11.13
CA ALA A 22 17.33 -0.95 9.92
C ALA A 22 18.25 -1.02 8.69
N ARG A 23 19.53 -0.63 8.85
CA ARG A 23 20.57 -0.73 7.82
C ARG A 23 20.82 -2.18 7.44
N ASN A 24 20.94 -3.06 8.43
CA ASN A 24 21.12 -4.48 8.22
C ASN A 24 19.92 -5.09 7.47
N ALA A 25 18.70 -4.82 7.94
CA ALA A 25 17.47 -5.26 7.29
C ALA A 25 17.35 -4.77 5.83
N TYR A 26 17.80 -3.55 5.53
CA TYR A 26 17.86 -3.04 4.17
C TYR A 26 18.72 -3.91 3.25
N THR A 27 19.87 -4.41 3.73
CA THR A 27 20.75 -5.29 2.93
C THR A 27 20.07 -6.61 2.55
N HIS A 28 19.15 -7.10 3.39
CA HIS A 28 18.34 -8.29 3.10
C HIS A 28 17.13 -8.00 2.20
N LEU A 29 16.46 -6.86 2.41
CA LEU A 29 15.26 -6.50 1.65
C LEU A 29 15.58 -6.10 0.21
N GLN A 30 16.76 -5.53 -0.04
CA GLN A 30 17.19 -5.09 -1.37
C GLN A 30 17.24 -6.24 -2.40
N PRO A 31 17.93 -7.37 -2.17
CA PRO A 31 17.86 -8.52 -3.08
C PRO A 31 16.49 -9.21 -3.04
N TRP A 32 15.85 -9.31 -1.86
CA TRP A 32 14.51 -9.89 -1.73
C TRP A 32 13.49 -9.21 -2.67
N SER A 33 13.50 -7.89 -2.76
CA SER A 33 12.56 -7.11 -3.59
C SER A 33 12.57 -7.48 -5.09
N GLN A 34 13.60 -8.18 -5.56
CA GLN A 34 13.73 -8.61 -6.95
C GLN A 34 13.22 -10.04 -7.19
N THR A 35 12.93 -10.76 -6.12
CA THR A 35 12.52 -12.17 -6.18
C THR A 35 11.03 -12.34 -6.49
N LYS A 36 10.68 -13.53 -6.99
CA LYS A 36 9.28 -13.97 -7.10
C LYS A 36 8.58 -13.93 -5.73
N ALA A 37 9.29 -14.32 -4.66
CA ALA A 37 8.78 -14.32 -3.30
C ALA A 37 8.28 -12.95 -2.85
N ALA A 38 9.01 -11.87 -3.16
CA ALA A 38 8.57 -10.51 -2.84
C ALA A 38 7.30 -10.09 -3.60
N ARG A 39 7.19 -10.46 -4.87
CA ARG A 39 6.00 -10.14 -5.67
C ARG A 39 4.77 -10.93 -5.23
N THR A 40 4.97 -12.19 -4.82
CA THR A 40 3.94 -13.00 -4.18
C THR A 40 3.52 -12.40 -2.83
N ALA A 41 4.47 -11.92 -2.01
CA ALA A 41 4.21 -11.22 -0.76
C ALA A 41 3.34 -9.97 -0.95
N VAL A 42 3.71 -9.16 -1.95
CA VAL A 42 3.02 -7.92 -2.33
C VAL A 42 1.61 -8.21 -2.83
N TRP A 43 1.43 -9.23 -3.67
CA TRP A 43 0.11 -9.67 -4.10
C TRP A 43 -0.76 -10.09 -2.91
N HIS A 44 -0.25 -10.95 -2.02
CA HIS A 44 -0.97 -11.35 -0.81
C HIS A 44 -1.29 -10.16 0.11
N GLY A 45 -0.39 -9.18 0.23
CA GLY A 45 -0.65 -7.94 0.94
C GLY A 45 -1.84 -7.18 0.37
N GLY A 46 -1.90 -7.02 -0.96
CA GLY A 46 -3.05 -6.41 -1.64
C GLY A 46 -4.37 -7.16 -1.40
N GLN A 47 -4.32 -8.50 -1.46
CA GLN A 47 -5.49 -9.35 -1.18
C GLN A 47 -5.96 -9.24 0.28
N LEU A 48 -5.04 -9.10 1.24
CA LEU A 48 -5.38 -8.90 2.64
C LEU A 48 -6.07 -7.55 2.87
N LEU A 49 -5.60 -6.49 2.21
CA LEU A 49 -6.29 -5.19 2.24
C LEU A 49 -7.67 -5.27 1.59
N CYS A 50 -7.81 -6.01 0.48
CA CYS A 50 -9.12 -6.25 -0.14
C CYS A 50 -10.08 -6.97 0.83
N ALA A 51 -9.62 -8.04 1.47
CA ALA A 51 -10.40 -8.78 2.46
C ALA A 51 -10.80 -7.89 3.65
N ALA A 52 -9.88 -7.09 4.17
CA ALA A 52 -10.15 -6.18 5.29
C ALA A 52 -11.22 -5.13 4.95
N ARG A 53 -11.29 -4.63 3.71
CA ARG A 53 -12.36 -3.72 3.27
C ARG A 53 -13.75 -4.35 3.23
N ARG A 54 -13.85 -5.67 3.21
CA ARG A 54 -15.13 -6.41 3.23
C ARG A 54 -15.62 -6.67 4.65
N ILE A 55 -14.78 -6.43 5.67
CA ILE A 55 -15.20 -6.54 7.06
C ILE A 55 -16.20 -5.43 7.35
N PRO A 56 -17.38 -5.74 7.93
CA PRO A 56 -18.36 -4.72 8.27
C PRO A 56 -17.79 -3.65 9.22
N PRO A 57 -18.30 -2.41 9.16
CA PRO A 57 -17.94 -1.37 10.11
C PRO A 57 -18.07 -1.84 11.57
N PHE A 58 -17.17 -1.36 12.42
CA PHE A 58 -17.06 -1.73 13.84
C PHE A 58 -16.71 -3.20 14.12
N GLN A 59 -16.36 -3.98 13.09
CA GLN A 59 -15.95 -5.39 13.24
C GLN A 59 -14.45 -5.63 13.02
N ILE A 60 -13.67 -4.63 12.56
CA ILE A 60 -12.20 -4.75 12.53
C ILE A 60 -11.70 -4.73 13.98
N ARG A 61 -11.25 -5.89 14.46
CA ARG A 61 -10.72 -6.07 15.82
C ARG A 61 -9.19 -6.03 15.80
N GLY A 62 -8.57 -6.28 16.96
CA GLY A 62 -7.12 -6.20 17.12
C GLY A 62 -6.35 -7.05 16.10
N GLN A 63 -6.73 -8.31 15.91
CA GLN A 63 -6.06 -9.18 14.94
C GLN A 63 -6.19 -8.66 13.49
N ASP A 64 -7.38 -8.19 13.10
CA ASP A 64 -7.62 -7.65 11.76
C ASP A 64 -6.81 -6.36 11.53
N ALA A 65 -6.77 -5.49 12.54
CA ALA A 65 -5.98 -4.27 12.51
C ALA A 65 -4.47 -4.57 12.37
N PHE A 66 -3.96 -5.58 13.09
CA PHE A 66 -2.58 -6.03 12.93
C PHE A 66 -2.32 -6.61 11.54
N MET A 67 -3.24 -7.41 11.01
CA MET A 67 -3.13 -7.94 9.65
C MET A 67 -3.03 -6.81 8.62
N VAL A 68 -3.92 -5.82 8.68
CA VAL A 68 -3.89 -4.63 7.80
C VAL A 68 -2.57 -3.88 7.93
N TYR A 69 -2.11 -3.65 9.17
CA TYR A 69 -0.83 -3.00 9.42
C TYR A 69 0.33 -3.76 8.77
N HIS A 70 0.44 -5.07 9.03
CA HIS A 70 1.53 -5.88 8.48
C HIS A 70 1.48 -5.96 6.95
N ALA A 71 0.31 -6.08 6.32
CA ALA A 71 0.20 -6.00 4.87
C ALA A 71 0.65 -4.64 4.34
N THR A 72 0.22 -3.55 4.97
CA THR A 72 0.65 -2.19 4.60
C THR A 72 2.16 -2.03 4.70
N MET A 73 2.77 -2.55 5.78
CA MET A 73 4.21 -2.51 6.01
C MET A 73 5.00 -3.31 4.95
N VAL A 74 4.51 -4.48 4.54
CA VAL A 74 5.13 -5.27 3.46
C VAL A 74 5.09 -4.52 2.14
N LEU A 75 3.94 -3.93 1.80
CA LEU A 75 3.77 -3.12 0.58
C LEU A 75 4.67 -1.88 0.60
N TRP A 76 4.75 -1.18 1.74
CA TRP A 76 5.61 -0.02 1.93
C TRP A 76 7.09 -0.38 1.81
N ALA A 77 7.55 -1.45 2.46
CA ALA A 77 8.95 -1.88 2.39
C ALA A 77 9.35 -2.21 0.95
N TYR A 78 8.50 -2.92 0.21
CA TYR A 78 8.70 -3.19 -1.22
C TYR A 78 8.78 -1.88 -2.03
N SER A 79 7.87 -0.93 -1.78
CA SER A 79 7.87 0.39 -2.41
C SER A 79 9.16 1.17 -2.16
N MET A 80 9.68 1.14 -0.93
CA MET A 80 10.94 1.76 -0.57
C MET A 80 12.11 1.16 -1.36
N MET A 81 12.13 -0.16 -1.56
CA MET A 81 13.16 -0.82 -2.39
C MET A 81 13.05 -0.41 -3.86
N MET A 82 11.83 -0.33 -4.41
CA MET A 82 11.60 0.16 -5.77
C MET A 82 12.09 1.60 -5.95
N LYS A 83 11.74 2.50 -5.02
CA LYS A 83 12.17 3.90 -5.01
C LYS A 83 13.69 4.02 -4.91
N ALA A 84 14.33 3.24 -4.03
CA ALA A 84 15.78 3.22 -3.88
C ALA A 84 16.49 2.70 -5.14
N ARG A 85 15.91 1.71 -5.82
CA ARG A 85 16.42 1.19 -7.09
C ARG A 85 16.31 2.24 -8.20
N ALA A 86 15.15 2.87 -8.37
CA ALA A 86 14.94 3.90 -9.38
C ALA A 86 15.92 5.08 -9.25
N ARG A 87 16.22 5.49 -8.00
CA ARG A 87 17.25 6.50 -7.70
C ARG A 87 18.66 6.06 -8.15
N ARG A 88 19.01 4.78 -7.96
CA ARG A 88 20.33 4.23 -8.36
C ARG A 88 20.47 4.06 -9.87
N THR A 89 19.40 3.69 -10.58
CA THR A 89 19.43 3.45 -12.02
C THR A 89 19.27 4.72 -12.86
N GLY A 90 19.24 5.91 -12.25
CA GLY A 90 19.13 7.18 -12.98
C GLY A 90 17.78 7.44 -13.64
N THR A 91 16.76 6.61 -13.39
CA THR A 91 15.41 6.79 -13.95
C THR A 91 14.60 7.87 -13.23
N ALA A 92 15.21 8.59 -12.29
CA ALA A 92 14.58 9.59 -11.42
C ALA A 92 15.07 11.04 -11.63
N THR A 93 15.97 11.31 -12.58
CA THR A 93 16.39 12.69 -12.89
C THR A 93 15.49 13.31 -13.96
N PRO A 94 14.88 14.49 -13.73
CA PRO A 94 14.31 15.29 -14.80
C PRO A 94 15.48 15.97 -15.56
N ILE A 95 16.07 15.27 -16.53
CA ILE A 95 17.08 15.87 -17.41
C ILE A 95 16.34 16.65 -18.49
N ARG A 96 16.46 17.98 -18.41
CA ARG A 96 16.10 18.94 -19.45
C ARG A 96 17.15 18.84 -20.57
N GLY A 97 16.90 18.01 -21.58
CA GLY A 97 17.73 17.92 -22.78
C GLY A 97 17.08 17.01 -23.84
N PRO A 98 17.11 17.36 -25.13
CA PRO A 98 16.59 16.51 -26.19
C PRO A 98 17.66 15.46 -26.52
N SER A 99 17.55 14.26 -25.94
CA SER A 99 18.28 13.09 -26.41
C SER A 99 17.40 11.86 -26.31
N GLU A 100 16.97 11.40 -27.47
CA GLU A 100 16.23 10.18 -27.75
C GLU A 100 17.03 8.95 -27.32
N ALA A 101 16.78 8.42 -26.11
CA ALA A 101 17.00 7.01 -25.75
C ALA A 101 16.70 6.75 -24.26
N ALA A 102 15.43 6.81 -23.88
CA ALA A 102 14.82 6.03 -22.80
C ALA A 102 13.40 6.56 -22.57
N ILE A 103 12.42 5.97 -23.23
CA ILE A 103 11.01 6.16 -22.89
C ILE A 103 10.79 5.46 -21.55
N PRO A 104 10.57 6.14 -20.41
CA PRO A 104 10.16 5.46 -19.19
C PRO A 104 8.66 5.27 -19.30
N ASN A 105 8.25 4.12 -19.85
CA ASN A 105 6.87 3.73 -20.16
C ASN A 105 5.82 4.31 -19.19
N SER A 106 5.19 5.41 -19.60
CA SER A 106 3.91 5.92 -19.10
C SER A 106 2.72 5.07 -19.58
N SER A 107 2.99 3.99 -20.33
CA SER A 107 2.01 3.18 -21.07
C SER A 107 1.73 1.80 -20.48
N THR A 108 2.26 1.45 -19.31
CA THR A 108 1.92 0.17 -18.66
C THR A 108 0.60 0.29 -17.90
N GLU A 109 -0.38 -0.50 -18.33
CA GLU A 109 -1.72 -0.60 -17.71
C GLU A 109 -1.59 -0.85 -16.18
N PRO A 110 -2.38 -0.14 -15.34
CA PRO A 110 -2.37 -0.37 -13.91
C PRO A 110 -2.89 -1.78 -13.59
N LEU A 111 -2.11 -2.54 -12.82
CA LEU A 111 -2.48 -3.83 -12.28
C LEU A 111 -2.95 -3.67 -10.84
N PHE A 112 -4.24 -3.84 -10.58
CA PHE A 112 -4.78 -3.71 -9.23
C PHE A 112 -4.60 -5.00 -8.44
N LEU A 113 -3.77 -4.95 -7.41
CA LEU A 113 -3.42 -6.11 -6.56
C LEU A 113 -4.49 -6.45 -5.53
N ASP A 114 -5.49 -5.59 -5.38
CA ASP A 114 -6.62 -5.74 -4.47
C ASP A 114 -7.94 -6.00 -5.23
N ASP A 115 -7.88 -6.23 -6.54
CA ASP A 115 -9.00 -6.73 -7.34
C ASP A 115 -9.00 -8.26 -7.33
N LEU A 116 -10.19 -8.83 -7.18
CA LEU A 116 -10.46 -10.28 -7.17
C LEU A 116 -11.11 -10.76 -8.48
N SER A 117 -11.23 -9.89 -9.48
CA SER A 117 -11.73 -10.22 -10.80
C SER A 117 -10.82 -11.22 -11.53
N PHE A 118 -11.40 -12.28 -12.11
CA PHE A 118 -10.66 -13.25 -12.93
C PHE A 118 -9.90 -12.62 -14.11
N LYS A 119 -10.32 -11.42 -14.55
CA LYS A 119 -9.68 -10.68 -15.65
C LYS A 119 -8.25 -10.24 -15.32
N THR A 120 -7.92 -10.05 -14.05
CA THR A 120 -6.59 -9.58 -13.63
C THR A 120 -5.58 -10.72 -13.46
N GLN A 121 -6.01 -11.99 -13.54
CA GLN A 121 -5.17 -13.16 -13.25
C GLN A 121 -3.92 -13.20 -14.14
N HIS A 122 -4.05 -12.98 -15.45
CA HIS A 122 -2.90 -12.97 -16.36
C HIS A 122 -1.89 -11.85 -16.01
N GLY A 123 -2.39 -10.68 -15.61
CA GLY A 123 -1.57 -9.57 -15.14
C GLY A 123 -0.86 -9.89 -13.81
N ILE A 124 -1.54 -10.59 -12.90
CA ILE A 124 -0.97 -11.06 -11.63
C ILE A 124 0.15 -12.08 -11.91
N ASP A 125 -0.07 -13.03 -12.82
CA ASP A 125 0.94 -14.03 -13.19
C ASP A 125 2.15 -13.36 -13.86
N ALA A 126 1.92 -12.40 -14.77
CA ALA A 126 2.99 -11.61 -15.37
C ALA A 126 3.76 -10.78 -14.34
N PHE A 127 3.08 -10.20 -13.35
CA PHE A 127 3.74 -9.51 -12.24
C PHE A 127 4.58 -10.49 -11.42
N ILE A 128 4.00 -11.57 -10.92
CA ILE A 128 4.68 -12.53 -10.05
C ILE A 128 5.85 -13.22 -10.78
N LEU A 129 5.66 -13.69 -12.00
CA LEU A 129 6.65 -14.47 -12.73
C LEU A 129 7.67 -13.58 -13.45
N MET A 130 7.22 -12.50 -14.09
CA MET A 130 8.05 -11.71 -15.01
C MET A 130 8.44 -10.33 -14.47
N ASN A 131 7.98 -9.94 -13.27
CA ASN A 131 8.15 -8.58 -12.74
C ASN A 131 7.62 -7.50 -13.71
N ALA A 132 6.54 -7.82 -14.42
CA ALA A 132 5.90 -6.93 -15.40
C ALA A 132 4.65 -6.26 -14.82
N GLY A 133 4.24 -5.15 -15.43
CA GLY A 133 3.05 -4.41 -15.01
C GLY A 133 3.33 -3.27 -14.02
N ARG A 134 2.32 -2.42 -13.81
CA ARG A 134 2.37 -1.33 -12.83
C ARG A 134 1.45 -1.67 -11.65
N PRO A 135 1.98 -2.22 -10.54
CA PRO A 135 1.15 -2.64 -9.42
C PRO A 135 0.55 -1.43 -8.70
N CYS A 136 -0.76 -1.48 -8.50
CA CYS A 136 -1.56 -0.45 -7.86
C CYS A 136 -2.55 -1.06 -6.84
N LEU A 137 -3.10 -0.21 -5.98
CA LEU A 137 -4.22 -0.52 -5.09
C LEU A 137 -5.31 0.52 -5.27
N HIS A 138 -6.54 0.13 -4.98
CA HIS A 138 -7.65 1.05 -4.87
C HIS A 138 -7.71 1.67 -3.46
N ILE A 139 -7.72 2.98 -3.37
CA ILE A 139 -7.99 3.73 -2.15
C ILE A 139 -9.47 4.06 -2.13
N MET A 140 -10.15 3.70 -1.04
CA MET A 140 -11.49 4.22 -0.78
C MET A 140 -11.36 5.69 -0.41
N SER A 141 -11.67 6.59 -1.35
CA SER A 141 -11.89 7.99 -1.01
C SER A 141 -13.28 8.11 -0.40
N HIS A 142 -13.36 8.27 0.91
CA HIS A 142 -14.58 8.76 1.53
C HIS A 142 -14.68 10.25 1.24
N PHE A 143 -15.44 10.64 0.22
CA PHE A 143 -16.12 11.92 0.32
C PHE A 143 -17.08 11.81 1.52
N ARG A 144 -16.71 12.47 2.62
CA ARG A 144 -17.67 12.90 3.63
C ARG A 144 -18.73 13.72 2.89
N ASN A 145 -19.93 13.20 2.72
CA ASN A 145 -21.06 14.11 2.65
C ASN A 145 -21.37 14.54 4.08
N CYS A 146 -21.00 15.77 4.37
CA CYS A 146 -21.43 16.54 5.53
C CYS A 146 -22.94 16.45 5.68
N ALA A 147 -23.38 16.40 6.94
CA ALA A 147 -24.67 16.83 7.45
C ALA A 147 -25.90 16.42 6.61
N ALA A 148 -26.70 15.53 7.20
CA ALA A 148 -28.12 15.45 6.90
C ALA A 148 -28.74 16.85 6.94
N THR A 149 -28.97 17.42 5.77
CA THR A 149 -30.02 18.41 5.58
C THR A 149 -30.96 17.72 4.61
N THR A 150 -32.18 17.48 5.09
CA THR A 150 -33.29 16.89 4.37
C THR A 150 -33.47 17.61 3.04
N ASP A 151 -33.02 16.99 1.94
CA ASP A 151 -33.64 17.21 0.64
C ASP A 151 -33.49 15.97 -0.26
N ASN A 152 -34.65 15.52 -0.73
CA ASN A 152 -34.85 14.33 -1.53
C ASN A 152 -34.32 14.53 -2.96
N THR A 153 -33.01 14.38 -3.16
CA THR A 153 -32.47 14.21 -4.51
C THR A 153 -31.58 12.98 -4.56
N ARG A 154 -31.96 12.02 -5.42
CA ARG A 154 -31.19 10.82 -5.75
C ARG A 154 -29.86 11.21 -6.39
N GLN A 155 -28.90 11.70 -5.62
CA GLN A 155 -27.52 11.82 -6.05
C GLN A 155 -26.85 10.48 -5.79
N SER A 156 -26.73 9.70 -6.87
CA SER A 156 -25.81 8.58 -6.96
C SER A 156 -24.43 9.07 -6.52
N SER A 157 -24.01 8.74 -5.29
CA SER A 157 -22.72 9.15 -4.76
C SER A 157 -21.63 8.48 -5.61
N VAL A 158 -21.01 9.25 -6.51
CA VAL A 158 -19.89 8.76 -7.31
C VAL A 158 -18.75 8.43 -6.35
N ARG A 159 -18.52 7.14 -6.10
CA ARG A 159 -17.34 6.66 -5.37
C ARG A 159 -16.10 6.99 -6.21
N THR A 160 -15.45 8.12 -5.99
CA THR A 160 -14.18 8.40 -6.65
C THR A 160 -13.11 7.48 -6.05
N GLN A 161 -12.82 6.38 -6.73
CA GLN A 161 -11.81 5.43 -6.31
C GLN A 161 -10.44 6.04 -6.61
N ALA A 162 -9.73 6.48 -5.57
CA ALA A 162 -8.38 7.02 -5.74
C ALA A 162 -7.41 5.85 -6.00
N ILE A 163 -6.40 6.03 -6.85
CA ILE A 163 -5.43 4.98 -7.19
C ILE A 163 -4.16 5.18 -6.36
N CYS A 164 -3.73 4.14 -5.65
CA CYS A 164 -2.43 4.09 -4.98
C CYS A 164 -1.42 3.34 -5.87
N ASP A 165 -0.43 4.05 -6.42
CA ASP A 165 0.69 3.42 -7.11
C ASP A 165 1.71 2.89 -6.09
N LEU A 166 2.09 1.61 -6.19
CA LEU A 166 3.08 1.02 -5.28
C LEU A 166 4.47 1.63 -5.40
N ARG A 167 4.75 2.48 -6.39
CA ARG A 167 6.01 3.25 -6.48
C ARG A 167 6.06 4.41 -5.49
N SER A 168 4.96 4.70 -4.80
CA SER A 168 4.88 5.80 -3.83
C SER A 168 4.64 5.30 -2.41
N PRO A 169 5.70 5.19 -1.57
CA PRO A 169 5.59 4.62 -0.23
C PRO A 169 4.62 5.39 0.67
N SER A 170 4.60 6.71 0.55
CA SER A 170 3.71 7.59 1.32
C SER A 170 2.23 7.35 1.00
N HIS A 171 1.89 7.05 -0.25
CA HIS A 171 0.50 6.73 -0.62
C HIS A 171 0.04 5.39 -0.06
N ILE A 172 0.96 4.41 0.05
CA ILE A 172 0.65 3.11 0.66
C ILE A 172 0.31 3.29 2.15
N MET A 173 1.11 4.06 2.88
CA MET A 173 0.82 4.36 4.29
C MET A 173 -0.52 5.07 4.45
N LYS A 174 -0.80 6.08 3.62
CA LYS A 174 -2.11 6.77 3.60
C LYS A 174 -3.26 5.81 3.30
N ALA A 175 -3.07 4.84 2.40
CA ALA A 175 -4.09 3.84 2.08
C ALA A 175 -4.38 2.92 3.28
N GLY A 176 -3.35 2.49 4.01
CA GLY A 176 -3.50 1.68 5.24
C GLY A 176 -4.22 2.45 6.35
N VAL A 177 -3.84 3.71 6.59
CA VAL A 177 -4.50 4.60 7.54
C VAL A 177 -5.98 4.78 7.17
N ALA A 178 -6.28 5.13 5.92
CA ALA A 178 -7.64 5.34 5.44
C ALA A 178 -8.51 4.08 5.62
N LEU A 179 -7.94 2.89 5.41
CA LEU A 179 -8.66 1.63 5.60
C LEU A 179 -9.00 1.39 7.09
N LEU A 180 -8.05 1.62 8.00
CA LEU A 180 -8.30 1.47 9.44
C LEU A 180 -9.28 2.50 9.98
N GLU A 181 -9.26 3.73 9.47
CA GLU A 181 -10.22 4.77 9.83
C GLU A 181 -11.63 4.49 9.30
N ALA A 182 -11.73 4.01 8.05
CA ALA A 182 -12.99 3.60 7.45
C ALA A 182 -13.69 2.46 8.22
N ALA A 183 -12.94 1.72 9.02
CA ALA A 183 -13.47 0.66 9.88
C ALA A 183 -14.41 1.17 10.98
N HIS A 184 -14.27 2.43 11.40
CA HIS A 184 -15.07 3.05 12.47
C HIS A 184 -15.69 4.37 11.97
N PRO A 185 -16.67 4.30 11.05
CA PRO A 185 -17.24 5.49 10.42
C PRO A 185 -17.88 6.40 11.48
N GLY A 186 -17.62 7.70 11.38
CA GLY A 186 -18.15 8.72 12.30
C GLY A 186 -17.43 8.82 13.65
N VAL A 187 -16.48 7.94 13.94
CA VAL A 187 -15.67 8.03 15.16
C VAL A 187 -14.41 8.83 14.86
N GLU A 188 -14.20 9.94 15.59
CA GLU A 188 -12.95 10.67 15.48
C GLU A 188 -11.79 9.83 16.01
N ARG A 189 -10.63 9.88 15.34
CA ARG A 189 -9.45 9.06 15.70
C ARG A 189 -9.05 9.18 17.17
N ARG A 190 -9.19 10.36 17.78
CA ARG A 190 -8.87 10.57 19.21
C ARG A 190 -9.72 9.72 20.15
N ASN A 191 -10.96 9.43 19.76
CA ASN A 191 -11.96 8.66 20.48
C ASN A 191 -12.05 7.19 20.01
N GLY A 192 -11.30 6.83 18.97
CA GLY A 192 -11.25 5.48 18.44
C GLY A 192 -10.45 4.52 19.32
N PRO A 193 -10.46 3.21 19.00
CA PRO A 193 -9.72 2.21 19.78
C PRO A 193 -8.21 2.54 19.87
N PRO A 194 -7.58 2.43 21.05
CA PRO A 194 -6.19 2.84 21.26
C PRO A 194 -5.19 2.18 20.29
N LEU A 195 -5.41 0.90 19.97
CA LEU A 195 -4.58 0.16 19.03
C LEU A 195 -4.62 0.76 17.62
N LEU A 196 -5.81 1.06 17.11
CA LEU A 196 -5.97 1.64 15.77
C LEU A 196 -5.30 3.01 15.69
N ARG A 197 -5.46 3.83 16.73
CA ARG A 197 -4.79 5.12 16.85
C ARG A 197 -3.27 4.98 16.81
N ALA A 198 -2.71 4.02 17.55
CA ALA A 198 -1.27 3.75 17.55
C ALA A 198 -0.77 3.27 16.17
N LEU A 199 -1.46 2.32 15.54
CA LEU A 199 -1.07 1.81 14.22
C LEU A 199 -1.16 2.89 13.13
N CYS A 200 -2.21 3.72 13.15
CA CYS A 200 -2.32 4.84 12.22
C CYS A 200 -1.21 5.87 12.43
N GLY A 201 -0.90 6.23 13.67
CA GLY A 201 0.20 7.16 13.98
C GLY A 201 1.54 6.66 13.47
N LEU A 202 1.88 5.39 13.71
CA LEU A 202 3.10 4.78 13.19
C LEU A 202 3.18 4.81 11.66
N MET A 203 2.08 4.52 10.96
CA MET A 203 2.05 4.57 9.49
C MET A 203 2.21 6.00 8.97
N GLU A 204 1.66 7.01 9.65
CA GLU A 204 1.82 8.42 9.26
C GLU A 204 3.26 8.90 9.44
N GLU A 205 3.90 8.57 10.57
CA GLU A 205 5.31 8.87 10.82
C GLU A 205 6.19 8.25 9.74
N LEU A 206 6.01 6.95 9.45
CA LEU A 206 6.76 6.24 8.41
C LEU A 206 6.45 6.75 6.99
N GLY A 207 5.25 7.26 6.77
CA GLY A 207 4.84 7.85 5.49
C GLY A 207 5.43 9.23 5.23
N SER A 208 6.01 9.87 6.24
CA SER A 208 6.66 11.19 6.14
C SER A 208 8.15 11.12 5.76
N LEU A 209 8.74 9.91 5.72
CA LEU A 209 10.12 9.62 5.33
C LEU A 209 10.35 9.60 3.79
#